data_AF-A0A9P5MC21-F1
#
_entry.id   AF-A0A9P5MC21-F1
#
_cell.length_a   1.000
_cell.length_b   1.000
_cell.length_c   1.000
_cell.angle_alpha   90.00
_cell.angle_beta   90.00
_cell.angle_gamma   90.00
#
_symmetry.space_group_name_H-M   'P 1'
#
loop_
_entity.id
_entity.type
_entity.pdbx_description
1 polymer ?
#
loop_
_entity_poly.entity_id
_entity_poly.type
_entity_poly.pdbx_seq_one_letter_code
_entity_poly.pdbx_strand_id
1 'polypeptide(L)'
;MKFTTVPSIATAAALAAPFVRAIPLREVQASGNLEHRVNTAGPHWVAYWDAWLSGETGPPAASTLNGYNNLVLAFLLSAGAAGRAQEWQSLDASTRSSTHSAYSAAGINILVSAFGSTENPTSSGRDAAGTANTMATWVKTYDVDGIDMDYEDMAAMNKQDGSAETWLATFTTTLRSALPSGQYIITHAPVAPWFSPIYTSGAYIKVHSTVGSSIDWYNVQFYNQGTTEYTTCSGLLTNSSSSWPKSSVFEINSNGGIPLDKIVIGKPGTTADANNGYVDPSTLAGCVSQAKTSGWTGGVMVWQFPHADAAWIATVRASSWPVGSTTSNGTTTTTTTPLTSSSVADTTSTTTTEAATSTPTTSVAAATTTSQALATTTTTSAVTATSTTSATSSGSCSGIAAWSATASYNGGSQVTYSGSLWTNSYWSYDDTPGGATGVWAEVSSC
;
A
#
# COMPACT_ATOMS: atom_id res chain seq x y z
N MET A 1 92.50 40.50 -28.01
CA MET A 1 92.33 39.66 -26.80
C MET A 1 91.71 40.53 -25.74
N LYS A 2 90.71 40.16 -24.94
CA LYS A 2 89.74 39.05 -24.88
C LYS A 2 88.75 39.51 -23.79
N PHE A 3 87.45 39.42 -24.09
CA PHE A 3 86.30 39.31 -23.18
C PHE A 3 86.14 40.30 -22.00
N THR A 4 85.23 41.26 -22.21
CA THR A 4 84.43 41.92 -21.18
C THR A 4 83.12 41.15 -21.01
N THR A 5 82.85 40.63 -19.82
CA THR A 5 81.52 40.14 -19.42
C THR A 5 81.20 40.67 -18.02
N VAL A 6 80.29 41.64 -17.98
CA VAL A 6 79.64 42.17 -16.78
C VAL A 6 78.29 41.45 -16.63
N PRO A 7 77.90 40.96 -15.45
CA PRO A 7 76.62 40.29 -15.27
C PRO A 7 75.45 41.28 -15.21
N SER A 8 74.38 40.97 -15.95
CA SER A 8 73.07 41.63 -15.88
C SER A 8 72.42 41.42 -14.52
N ILE A 9 72.05 42.52 -13.86
CA ILE A 9 71.11 42.54 -12.73
C ILE A 9 69.72 42.82 -13.32
N ALA A 10 68.81 41.86 -13.18
CA ALA A 10 67.41 42.02 -13.56
C ALA A 10 66.64 42.73 -12.44
N THR A 11 66.08 43.89 -12.75
CA THR A 11 65.22 44.69 -11.86
C THR A 11 63.79 44.15 -11.90
N ALA A 12 63.29 43.61 -10.78
CA ALA A 12 61.88 43.27 -10.63
C ALA A 12 61.11 44.50 -10.12
N ALA A 13 60.18 45.00 -10.93
CA ALA A 13 59.26 46.08 -10.54
C ALA A 13 58.09 45.50 -9.72
N ALA A 14 57.94 45.95 -8.49
CA ALA A 14 56.79 45.66 -7.64
C ALA A 14 55.64 46.64 -7.95
N LEU A 15 54.52 46.13 -8.45
CA LEU A 15 53.25 46.87 -8.58
C LEU A 15 52.47 46.76 -7.27
N ALA A 16 52.25 47.90 -6.61
CA ALA A 16 51.36 48.01 -5.45
C ALA A 16 49.90 48.11 -5.91
N ALA A 17 49.03 47.22 -5.40
CA ALA A 17 47.58 47.31 -5.57
C ALA A 17 46.93 47.90 -4.30
N PRO A 18 45.87 48.72 -4.42
CA PRO A 18 45.21 49.32 -3.27
C PRO A 18 44.27 48.31 -2.58
N PHE A 19 44.33 48.27 -1.26
CA PHE A 19 43.38 47.53 -0.42
C PHE A 19 42.02 48.24 -0.44
N VAL A 20 41.04 47.67 -1.16
CA VAL A 20 39.62 47.99 -0.96
C VAL A 20 39.09 47.04 0.11
N ARG A 21 38.68 47.59 1.25
CA ARG A 21 38.05 46.84 2.35
C ARG A 21 36.61 46.53 1.94
N ALA A 22 36.36 45.32 1.43
CA ALA A 22 35.01 44.84 1.17
C ALA A 22 34.25 44.70 2.49
N ILE A 23 33.12 45.41 2.60
CA ILE A 23 32.08 45.10 3.59
C ILE A 23 31.58 43.70 3.24
N PRO A 24 31.46 42.75 4.20
CA PRO A 24 30.87 41.46 3.88
C PRO A 24 29.43 41.71 3.45
N LEU A 25 29.16 41.51 2.17
CA LEU A 25 27.80 41.33 1.70
C LEU A 25 27.27 40.13 2.49
N ARG A 26 26.23 40.40 3.29
CA ARG A 26 25.40 39.36 3.87
C ARG A 26 24.96 38.52 2.68
N GLU A 27 25.46 37.29 2.60
CA GLU A 27 25.05 36.33 1.60
C GLU A 27 23.54 36.16 1.82
N VAL A 28 22.75 36.83 1.00
CA VAL A 28 21.37 36.42 0.79
C VAL A 28 21.55 35.01 0.28
N GLN A 29 21.28 34.01 1.13
CA GLN A 29 21.12 32.65 0.65
C GLN A 29 20.14 32.79 -0.51
N ALA A 30 20.65 32.57 -1.73
CA ALA A 30 19.78 32.25 -2.83
C ALA A 30 18.96 31.08 -2.26
N SER A 31 17.66 31.28 -2.11
CA SER A 31 16.72 30.21 -1.92
C SER A 31 16.87 29.35 -3.16
N GLY A 32 17.86 28.45 -3.15
CA GLY A 32 17.97 27.39 -4.13
C GLY A 32 16.60 26.75 -4.11
N ASN A 33 15.94 26.74 -5.27
CA ASN A 33 14.62 26.15 -5.43
C ASN A 33 14.64 24.85 -4.62
N LEU A 34 13.86 24.80 -3.54
CA LEU A 34 13.68 23.58 -2.78
C LEU A 34 13.02 22.63 -3.77
N GLU A 35 13.82 21.81 -4.45
CA GLU A 35 13.29 20.79 -5.34
C GLU A 35 12.31 19.96 -4.51
N HIS A 36 11.11 19.74 -5.04
CA HIS A 36 10.12 18.89 -4.41
C HIS A 36 10.75 17.53 -4.11
N ARG A 37 10.79 17.15 -2.84
CA ARG A 37 11.47 15.96 -2.32
C ARG A 37 10.48 15.21 -1.45
N VAL A 38 10.21 13.98 -1.81
CA VAL A 38 9.28 13.10 -1.10
C VAL A 38 10.03 12.16 -0.18
N ASN A 39 9.41 11.80 0.94
CA ASN A 39 9.99 10.81 1.85
C ASN A 39 9.59 9.41 1.40
N THR A 40 10.55 8.65 0.88
CA THR A 40 10.39 7.24 0.48
C THR A 40 11.01 6.25 1.48
N ALA A 41 11.47 6.71 2.65
CA ALA A 41 12.05 5.82 3.64
C ALA A 41 10.96 4.96 4.29
N GLY A 42 11.10 3.64 4.21
CA GLY A 42 10.21 2.69 4.88
C GLY A 42 10.42 2.64 6.41
N PRO A 43 9.53 1.96 7.17
CA PRO A 43 8.34 1.26 6.68
C PRO A 43 7.23 2.20 6.17
N HIS A 44 6.40 1.69 5.26
CA HIS A 44 5.29 2.42 4.65
C HIS A 44 3.98 2.12 5.38
N TRP A 45 3.37 3.14 5.98
CA TRP A 45 2.09 3.09 6.66
C TRP A 45 1.09 3.87 5.81
N VAL A 46 0.30 3.15 5.04
CA VAL A 46 -0.49 3.70 3.92
C VAL A 46 -1.99 3.58 4.23
N ALA A 47 -2.73 4.68 4.08
CA ALA A 47 -4.19 4.68 4.17
C ALA A 47 -4.78 5.10 2.83
N TYR A 48 -5.61 4.23 2.23
CA TYR A 48 -6.49 4.64 1.13
C TYR A 48 -7.70 5.37 1.70
N TRP A 49 -8.14 6.40 1.01
CA TRP A 49 -9.32 7.16 1.35
C TRP A 49 -10.23 7.28 0.14
N ASP A 50 -11.38 6.61 0.22
CA ASP A 50 -12.48 6.69 -0.76
C ASP A 50 -13.78 7.18 -0.10
N ALA A 51 -14.02 6.76 1.15
CA ALA A 51 -15.21 7.10 1.94
C ALA A 51 -15.43 8.62 2.08
N TRP A 52 -16.68 9.04 1.89
CA TRP A 52 -17.10 10.42 2.12
C TRP A 52 -17.05 10.77 3.61
N LEU A 53 -16.48 11.93 3.95
CA LEU A 53 -16.48 12.49 5.30
C LEU A 53 -17.47 13.65 5.37
N SER A 54 -18.54 13.48 6.15
CA SER A 54 -19.54 14.53 6.30
C SER A 54 -18.96 15.75 7.01
N GLY A 55 -19.14 16.94 6.42
CA GLY A 55 -18.75 18.22 7.02
C GLY A 55 -17.31 18.66 6.75
N GLU A 56 -16.51 17.84 6.05
CA GLU A 56 -15.16 18.20 5.62
C GLU A 56 -15.19 18.69 4.16
N THR A 57 -14.22 19.54 3.80
CA THR A 57 -13.99 19.94 2.41
C THR A 57 -12.50 19.72 2.11
N GLY A 58 -12.20 18.64 1.41
CA GLY A 58 -10.84 18.15 1.23
C GLY A 58 -10.49 17.00 2.18
N PRO A 59 -9.21 16.57 2.21
CA PRO A 59 -8.78 15.48 3.04
C PRO A 59 -8.92 15.81 4.53
N PRO A 60 -9.05 14.78 5.39
CA PRO A 60 -9.18 14.98 6.82
C PRO A 60 -7.96 15.76 7.38
N ALA A 61 -8.07 16.34 8.57
CA ALA A 61 -6.91 16.94 9.21
C ALA A 61 -5.79 15.90 9.38
N ALA A 62 -4.55 16.22 9.00
CA ALA A 62 -3.41 15.29 9.06
C ALA A 62 -3.20 14.62 10.43
N SER A 63 -3.61 15.29 11.52
CA SER A 63 -3.57 14.73 12.88
C SER A 63 -4.46 13.50 13.09
N THR A 64 -5.53 13.31 12.31
CA THR A 64 -6.39 12.12 12.38
C THR A 64 -5.74 10.89 11.76
N LEU A 65 -4.64 11.09 11.02
CA LEU A 65 -3.82 10.05 10.39
C LEU A 65 -2.52 9.82 11.17
N ASN A 66 -2.42 10.24 12.43
CA ASN A 66 -1.24 10.00 13.26
C ASN A 66 -0.90 8.50 13.29
N GLY A 67 0.31 8.15 12.87
CA GLY A 67 0.74 6.77 12.70
C GLY A 67 0.79 6.29 11.25
N TYR A 68 0.19 7.02 10.31
CA TYR A 68 0.42 6.87 8.87
C TYR A 68 1.53 7.80 8.39
N ASN A 69 2.13 7.48 7.24
CA ASN A 69 3.06 8.36 6.52
C ASN A 69 2.71 8.49 5.02
N ASN A 70 1.63 7.85 4.56
CA ASN A 70 1.09 8.03 3.22
C ASN A 70 -0.45 7.99 3.26
N LEU A 71 -1.09 8.98 2.63
CA LEU A 71 -2.52 9.00 2.33
C LEU A 71 -2.68 8.84 0.81
N VAL A 72 -3.56 7.95 0.36
CA VAL A 72 -3.83 7.73 -1.06
C VAL A 72 -5.28 8.12 -1.38
N LEU A 73 -5.44 9.12 -2.25
CA LEU A 73 -6.73 9.63 -2.69
C LEU A 73 -7.32 8.73 -3.79
N ALA A 74 -8.44 8.07 -3.51
CA ALA A 74 -9.18 7.27 -4.49
C ALA A 74 -10.20 8.19 -5.22
N PHE A 75 -10.24 8.31 -6.55
CA PHE A 75 -9.40 7.69 -7.59
C PHE A 75 -9.15 8.63 -8.77
N LEU A 76 -8.14 8.36 -9.57
CA LEU A 76 -7.87 9.00 -10.86
C LEU A 76 -8.14 7.99 -11.98
N LEU A 77 -9.23 8.19 -12.72
CA LEU A 77 -9.63 7.36 -13.84
C LEU A 77 -9.07 7.93 -15.15
N SER A 78 -9.12 7.17 -16.24
CA SER A 78 -8.68 7.68 -17.56
C SER A 78 -9.49 8.88 -18.05
N ALA A 79 -10.72 9.05 -17.56
CA ALA A 79 -11.57 10.19 -17.87
C ALA A 79 -11.28 11.43 -17.01
N GLY A 80 -10.51 11.30 -15.92
CA GLY A 80 -10.22 12.36 -14.96
C GLY A 80 -10.37 11.91 -13.51
N ALA A 81 -10.23 12.85 -12.58
CA ALA A 81 -10.36 12.58 -11.16
C ALA A 81 -11.82 12.23 -10.78
N ALA A 82 -11.96 11.27 -9.87
CA ALA A 82 -13.20 10.81 -9.27
C ALA A 82 -13.04 10.75 -7.75
N GLY A 83 -14.16 10.69 -7.02
CA GLY A 83 -14.14 10.51 -5.56
C GLY A 83 -13.30 11.58 -4.83
N ARG A 84 -12.40 11.12 -3.95
CA ARG A 84 -11.51 11.99 -3.16
C ARG A 84 -10.48 12.72 -4.01
N ALA A 85 -10.04 12.14 -5.13
CA ALA A 85 -9.15 12.86 -6.05
C ALA A 85 -9.88 14.05 -6.68
N GLN A 86 -11.17 13.90 -7.03
CA GLN A 86 -11.98 15.00 -7.55
C GLN A 86 -12.20 16.09 -6.50
N GLU A 87 -12.46 15.68 -5.26
CA GLU A 87 -12.58 16.61 -4.13
C GLU A 87 -11.30 17.43 -3.95
N TRP A 88 -10.12 16.79 -3.93
CA TRP A 88 -8.82 17.46 -3.89
C TRP A 88 -8.60 18.43 -5.06
N GLN A 89 -8.94 18.00 -6.27
CA GLN A 89 -8.88 18.82 -7.48
C GLN A 89 -9.79 20.07 -7.38
N SER A 90 -10.93 19.96 -6.69
CA SER A 90 -11.90 21.06 -6.55
C SER A 90 -11.49 22.14 -5.56
N LEU A 91 -10.54 21.85 -4.66
CA LEU A 91 -9.99 22.85 -3.73
C LEU A 91 -9.31 23.97 -4.52
N ASP A 92 -9.41 25.21 -4.03
CA ASP A 92 -8.59 26.29 -4.57
C ASP A 92 -7.10 26.04 -4.28
N ALA A 93 -6.22 26.70 -5.06
CA ALA A 93 -4.79 26.47 -4.98
C ALA A 93 -4.18 26.81 -3.60
N SER A 94 -4.73 27.79 -2.88
CA SER A 94 -4.21 28.20 -1.57
C SER A 94 -4.61 27.21 -0.47
N THR A 95 -5.85 26.74 -0.49
CA THR A 95 -6.33 25.68 0.42
C THR A 95 -5.55 24.39 0.18
N ARG A 96 -5.32 24.02 -1.09
CA ARG A 96 -4.52 22.84 -1.44
C ARG A 96 -3.08 22.93 -0.93
N SER A 97 -2.40 24.05 -1.20
CA SER A 97 -1.00 24.25 -0.80
C SER A 97 -0.83 24.25 0.73
N SER A 98 -1.74 24.91 1.46
CA SER A 98 -1.72 24.90 2.93
C SER A 98 -2.04 23.53 3.54
N THR A 99 -2.96 22.77 2.92
CA THR A 99 -3.27 21.40 3.32
C THR A 99 -2.08 20.48 3.07
N HIS A 100 -1.48 20.52 1.88
CA HIS A 100 -0.27 19.75 1.55
C HIS A 100 0.87 20.07 2.52
N SER A 101 1.09 21.34 2.85
CA SER A 101 2.08 21.76 3.84
C SER A 101 1.83 21.17 5.24
N ALA A 102 0.56 21.09 5.67
CA ALA A 102 0.20 20.48 6.95
C ALA A 102 0.47 18.96 6.99
N TYR A 103 0.20 18.26 5.88
CA TYR A 103 0.53 16.85 5.70
C TYR A 103 2.03 16.61 5.69
N SER A 104 2.78 17.42 4.92
CA SER A 104 4.25 17.37 4.89
C SER A 104 4.86 17.61 6.27
N ALA A 105 4.34 18.58 7.03
CA ALA A 105 4.76 18.83 8.42
C ALA A 105 4.46 17.66 9.38
N ALA A 106 3.41 16.90 9.10
CA ALA A 106 3.09 15.65 9.82
C ALA A 106 3.92 14.45 9.33
N GLY A 107 4.74 14.61 8.28
CA GLY A 107 5.51 13.53 7.68
C GLY A 107 4.67 12.57 6.84
N ILE A 108 3.53 13.03 6.30
CA ILE A 108 2.59 12.24 5.51
C ILE A 108 2.65 12.72 4.06
N ASN A 109 2.95 11.81 3.14
CA ASN A 109 2.82 12.07 1.70
C ASN A 109 1.34 11.92 1.28
N ILE A 110 0.88 12.72 0.32
CA ILE A 110 -0.41 12.60 -0.35
C ILE A 110 -0.18 12.03 -1.75
N LEU A 111 -0.71 10.86 -2.05
CA LEU A 111 -0.70 10.24 -3.38
C LEU A 111 -2.12 10.20 -3.94
N VAL A 112 -2.25 9.94 -5.24
CA VAL A 112 -3.52 9.58 -5.88
C VAL A 112 -3.51 8.13 -6.35
N SER A 113 -4.61 7.40 -6.19
CA SER A 113 -4.77 6.04 -6.73
C SER A 113 -5.32 6.09 -8.15
N ALA A 114 -4.58 5.56 -9.12
CA ALA A 114 -5.04 5.38 -10.48
C ALA A 114 -5.94 4.15 -10.58
N PHE A 115 -7.07 4.30 -11.27
CA PHE A 115 -8.03 3.23 -11.57
C PHE A 115 -8.85 2.75 -10.35
N GLY A 116 -8.63 1.51 -9.89
CA GLY A 116 -9.55 0.77 -9.02
C GLY A 116 -10.59 -0.05 -9.81
N SER A 117 -11.43 -0.78 -9.08
CA SER A 117 -12.33 -1.83 -9.59
C SER A 117 -13.28 -1.45 -10.73
N THR A 118 -13.51 -0.16 -10.95
CA THR A 118 -14.44 0.35 -11.98
C THR A 118 -13.79 0.52 -13.36
N GLU A 119 -12.46 0.41 -13.49
CA GLU A 119 -11.78 0.59 -14.76
C GLU A 119 -10.80 -0.53 -15.11
N ASN A 120 -10.98 -1.09 -16.31
CA ASN A 120 -10.18 -2.19 -16.86
C ASN A 120 -9.37 -1.66 -18.06
N PRO A 121 -8.22 -0.98 -17.84
CA PRO A 121 -7.59 -0.18 -18.88
C PRO A 121 -7.02 -1.03 -20.03
N THR A 122 -6.50 -2.23 -19.77
CA THR A 122 -5.94 -3.09 -20.83
C THR A 122 -7.05 -3.71 -21.68
N SER A 123 -8.07 -4.28 -21.04
CA SER A 123 -9.23 -4.89 -21.69
C SER A 123 -10.05 -3.86 -22.47
N SER A 124 -10.05 -2.60 -22.03
CA SER A 124 -10.72 -1.50 -22.73
C SER A 124 -9.86 -0.87 -23.85
N GLY A 125 -8.65 -1.40 -24.10
CA GLY A 125 -7.77 -0.90 -25.16
C GLY A 125 -7.22 0.50 -24.91
N ARG A 126 -7.09 0.93 -23.64
CA ARG A 126 -6.49 2.23 -23.31
C ARG A 126 -5.02 2.25 -23.69
N ASP A 127 -4.57 3.35 -24.29
CA ASP A 127 -3.15 3.58 -24.55
C ASP A 127 -2.40 3.84 -23.23
N ALA A 128 -1.54 2.90 -22.84
CA ALA A 128 -0.77 2.96 -21.60
C ALA A 128 0.06 4.25 -21.48
N ALA A 129 0.76 4.65 -22.55
CA ALA A 129 1.64 5.82 -22.51
C ALA A 129 0.84 7.12 -22.45
N GLY A 130 -0.21 7.25 -23.28
CA GLY A 130 -1.12 8.38 -23.24
C GLY A 130 -1.80 8.54 -21.88
N THR A 131 -2.31 7.44 -21.31
CA THR A 131 -2.95 7.47 -19.98
C THR A 131 -1.95 7.86 -18.88
N ALA A 132 -0.73 7.29 -18.89
CA ALA A 132 0.33 7.67 -17.94
C ALA A 132 0.68 9.16 -18.02
N ASN A 133 0.82 9.72 -19.22
CA ASN A 133 1.13 11.15 -19.38
C ASN A 133 0.01 12.06 -18.87
N THR A 134 -1.25 11.71 -19.13
CA THR A 134 -2.41 12.45 -18.61
C THR A 134 -2.42 12.42 -17.07
N MET A 135 -2.21 11.25 -16.48
CA MET A 135 -2.20 11.11 -15.02
C MET A 135 -1.00 11.80 -14.36
N ALA A 136 0.19 11.72 -14.96
CA ALA A 136 1.37 12.46 -14.49
C ALA A 136 1.18 13.99 -14.59
N THR A 137 0.44 14.46 -15.59
CA THR A 137 0.06 15.88 -15.71
C THR A 137 -0.88 16.27 -14.58
N TRP A 138 -1.85 15.43 -14.24
CA TRP A 138 -2.74 15.65 -13.10
C TRP A 138 -1.96 15.73 -11.79
N VAL A 139 -1.07 14.77 -11.52
CA VAL A 139 -0.21 14.74 -10.32
C VAL A 139 0.53 16.07 -10.14
N LYS A 140 1.17 16.56 -11.22
CA LYS A 140 1.90 17.83 -11.21
C LYS A 140 1.01 19.06 -11.08
N THR A 141 -0.18 19.03 -11.69
CA THR A 141 -1.12 20.17 -11.68
C THR A 141 -1.77 20.36 -10.31
N TYR A 142 -2.07 19.26 -9.63
CA TYR A 142 -2.76 19.25 -8.35
C TYR A 142 -1.84 18.98 -7.17
N ASP A 143 -0.52 19.05 -7.37
CA ASP A 143 0.49 19.12 -6.30
C ASP A 143 0.34 18.00 -5.25
N VAL A 144 0.28 16.75 -5.74
CA VAL A 144 0.38 15.55 -4.90
C VAL A 144 1.77 14.93 -5.06
N ASP A 145 2.21 14.19 -4.04
CA ASP A 145 3.56 13.63 -3.91
C ASP A 145 3.80 12.40 -4.80
N GLY A 146 2.75 11.85 -5.41
CA GLY A 146 2.90 10.66 -6.23
C GLY A 146 1.59 10.02 -6.68
N ILE A 147 1.74 8.83 -7.24
CA ILE A 147 0.64 8.05 -7.82
C ILE A 147 0.80 6.58 -7.47
N ASP A 148 -0.30 5.95 -7.06
CA ASP A 148 -0.41 4.52 -6.88
C ASP A 148 -1.16 3.91 -8.06
N MET A 149 -0.67 2.79 -8.58
CA MET A 149 -1.30 2.04 -9.65
C MET A 149 -2.18 0.92 -9.07
N ASP A 150 -3.47 1.20 -8.90
CA ASP A 150 -4.48 0.25 -8.44
C ASP A 150 -5.16 -0.44 -9.65
N TYR A 151 -4.34 -1.18 -10.39
CA TYR A 151 -4.77 -1.93 -11.56
C TYR A 151 -5.61 -3.13 -11.14
N GLU A 152 -6.88 -3.18 -11.55
CA GLU A 152 -7.79 -4.29 -11.23
C GLU A 152 -8.41 -4.97 -12.47
N ASP A 153 -7.72 -4.90 -13.61
CA ASP A 153 -8.16 -5.58 -14.84
C ASP A 153 -7.87 -7.09 -14.80
N MET A 154 -8.67 -7.78 -14.00
CA MET A 154 -8.60 -9.23 -13.80
C MET A 154 -8.74 -9.98 -15.12
N ALA A 155 -9.57 -9.47 -16.04
CA ALA A 155 -9.79 -10.11 -17.34
C ALA A 155 -8.53 -10.12 -18.20
N ALA A 156 -7.78 -9.00 -18.25
CA ALA A 156 -6.52 -8.94 -18.98
C ALA A 156 -5.45 -9.83 -18.30
N MET A 157 -5.31 -9.77 -16.98
CA MET A 157 -4.31 -10.59 -16.28
C MET A 157 -4.61 -12.09 -16.39
N ASN A 158 -5.88 -12.49 -16.31
CA ASN A 158 -6.29 -13.91 -16.37
C ASN A 158 -6.17 -14.52 -17.76
N LYS A 159 -6.07 -13.71 -18.84
CA LYS A 159 -5.75 -14.23 -20.18
C LYS A 159 -4.35 -14.85 -20.24
N GLN A 160 -3.44 -14.40 -19.37
CA GLN A 160 -2.05 -14.88 -19.32
C GLN A 160 -1.35 -14.84 -20.68
N ASP A 161 -1.64 -13.81 -21.49
CA ASP A 161 -1.09 -13.63 -22.83
C ASP A 161 0.02 -12.55 -22.87
N GLY A 162 0.39 -11.99 -21.72
CA GLY A 162 1.42 -10.95 -21.60
C GLY A 162 0.90 -9.52 -21.85
N SER A 163 -0.38 -9.34 -22.20
CA SER A 163 -0.94 -8.03 -22.54
C SER A 163 -1.03 -7.09 -21.34
N ALA A 164 -1.47 -7.60 -20.19
CA ALA A 164 -1.54 -6.84 -18.93
C ALA A 164 -0.14 -6.39 -18.48
N GLU A 165 0.84 -7.29 -18.53
CA GLU A 165 2.21 -7.02 -18.12
C GLU A 165 2.89 -6.01 -19.04
N THR A 166 2.65 -6.11 -20.35
CA THR A 166 3.16 -5.14 -21.35
C THR A 166 2.56 -3.76 -21.14
N TRP A 167 1.25 -3.70 -20.86
CA TRP A 167 0.55 -2.45 -20.58
C TRP A 167 1.11 -1.81 -19.30
N LEU A 168 1.23 -2.57 -18.21
CA LEU A 168 1.77 -2.11 -16.92
C LEU A 168 3.21 -1.63 -17.06
N ALA A 169 4.06 -2.36 -17.79
CA ALA A 169 5.45 -1.95 -18.02
C ALA A 169 5.54 -0.63 -18.79
N THR A 170 4.72 -0.46 -19.84
CA THR A 170 4.67 0.79 -20.63
C THR A 170 4.19 1.95 -19.77
N PHE A 171 3.07 1.77 -19.07
CA PHE A 171 2.48 2.77 -18.19
C PHE A 171 3.48 3.22 -17.11
N THR A 172 4.11 2.27 -16.42
CA THR A 172 5.10 2.54 -15.34
C THR A 172 6.33 3.27 -15.87
N THR A 173 6.86 2.84 -17.03
CA THR A 173 8.02 3.49 -17.65
C THR A 173 7.72 4.93 -18.03
N THR A 174 6.53 5.17 -18.62
CA THR A 174 6.09 6.52 -18.97
C THR A 174 5.85 7.38 -17.74
N LEU A 175 5.18 6.85 -16.70
CA LEU A 175 5.00 7.57 -15.44
C LEU A 175 6.33 7.95 -14.82
N ARG A 176 7.27 7.01 -14.68
CA ARG A 176 8.56 7.30 -14.03
C ARG A 176 9.40 8.32 -14.80
N SER A 177 9.31 8.33 -16.13
CA SER A 177 9.92 9.37 -16.96
C SER A 177 9.30 10.75 -16.68
N ALA A 178 7.98 10.81 -16.53
CA ALA A 178 7.25 12.05 -16.25
C ALA A 178 7.32 12.51 -14.78
N LEU A 179 7.54 11.57 -13.85
CA LEU A 179 7.55 11.72 -12.39
C LEU A 179 8.84 11.11 -11.81
N PRO A 180 9.97 11.85 -11.88
CA PRO A 180 11.29 11.31 -11.54
C PRO A 180 11.40 10.81 -10.09
N SER A 181 12.17 9.74 -9.90
CA SER A 181 12.44 9.17 -8.57
C SER A 181 13.13 10.21 -7.66
N GLY A 182 12.79 10.16 -6.37
CA GLY A 182 13.23 11.14 -5.37
C GLY A 182 12.44 12.45 -5.37
N GLN A 183 11.73 12.75 -6.47
CA GLN A 183 10.74 13.84 -6.52
C GLN A 183 9.33 13.32 -6.35
N TYR A 184 8.99 12.19 -6.96
CA TYR A 184 7.65 11.63 -6.88
C TYR A 184 7.68 10.15 -6.52
N ILE A 185 6.65 9.75 -5.78
CA ILE A 185 6.39 8.37 -5.41
C ILE A 185 5.58 7.68 -6.50
N ILE A 186 5.98 6.47 -6.90
CA ILE A 186 5.19 5.58 -7.75
C ILE A 186 5.07 4.24 -7.05
N THR A 187 3.85 3.86 -6.72
CA THR A 187 3.52 2.57 -6.09
C THR A 187 2.53 1.81 -6.94
N HIS A 188 2.36 0.54 -6.64
CA HIS A 188 1.36 -0.32 -7.29
C HIS A 188 0.60 -1.08 -6.22
N ALA A 189 -0.69 -1.35 -6.43
CA ALA A 189 -1.53 -2.12 -5.51
C ALA A 189 -2.02 -3.46 -6.10
N PRO A 190 -1.13 -4.39 -6.50
CA PRO A 190 -1.55 -5.67 -7.04
C PRO A 190 -2.24 -6.55 -5.99
N VAL A 191 -3.18 -7.38 -6.43
CA VAL A 191 -3.66 -8.50 -5.61
C VAL A 191 -2.56 -9.55 -5.41
N ALA A 192 -2.45 -10.12 -4.22
CA ALA A 192 -1.40 -11.08 -3.87
C ALA A 192 -1.29 -12.29 -4.85
N PRO A 193 -2.38 -12.86 -5.38
CA PRO A 193 -2.30 -13.96 -6.36
C PRO A 193 -1.51 -13.65 -7.63
N TRP A 194 -1.38 -12.39 -8.04
CA TRP A 194 -0.60 -12.03 -9.24
C TRP A 194 0.91 -12.21 -9.07
N PHE A 195 1.39 -12.60 -7.89
CA PHE A 195 2.74 -13.06 -7.65
C PHE A 195 2.88 -14.59 -7.65
N SER A 196 1.79 -15.31 -7.86
CA SER A 196 1.80 -16.77 -7.90
C SER A 196 2.30 -17.29 -9.27
N PRO A 197 3.06 -18.41 -9.30
CA PRO A 197 3.51 -19.03 -10.55
C PRO A 197 2.37 -19.68 -11.36
N ILE A 198 1.12 -19.65 -10.89
CA ILE A 198 -0.04 -20.10 -11.68
C ILE A 198 -0.26 -19.22 -12.92
N TYR A 199 0.19 -17.97 -12.89
CA TYR A 199 0.14 -17.06 -14.02
C TYR A 199 1.33 -17.33 -14.94
N THR A 200 1.10 -18.07 -16.01
CA THR A 200 2.13 -18.53 -16.95
C THR A 200 2.81 -17.40 -17.73
N SER A 201 2.14 -16.26 -17.91
CA SER A 201 2.73 -15.02 -18.44
C SER A 201 3.62 -14.29 -17.42
N GLY A 202 3.56 -14.70 -16.14
CA GLY A 202 4.35 -14.19 -15.03
C GLY A 202 3.70 -13.06 -14.23
N ALA A 203 2.63 -12.42 -14.72
CA ALA A 203 1.87 -11.40 -14.01
C ALA A 203 2.77 -10.37 -13.30
N TYR A 204 2.61 -10.14 -12.00
CA TYR A 204 3.40 -9.13 -11.29
C TYR A 204 4.86 -9.53 -11.02
N ILE A 205 5.22 -10.82 -11.11
CA ILE A 205 6.64 -11.22 -11.18
C ILE A 205 7.26 -10.68 -12.47
N LYS A 206 6.56 -10.82 -13.60
CA LYS A 206 7.03 -10.30 -14.89
C LYS A 206 7.09 -8.77 -14.88
N VAL A 207 6.07 -8.09 -14.34
CA VAL A 207 6.09 -6.62 -14.15
C VAL A 207 7.28 -6.20 -13.30
N HIS A 208 7.52 -6.83 -12.15
CA HIS A 208 8.66 -6.52 -11.29
C HIS A 208 10.01 -6.72 -12.01
N SER A 209 10.18 -7.83 -12.72
CA SER A 209 11.42 -8.08 -13.48
C SER A 209 11.66 -7.07 -14.61
N THR A 210 10.60 -6.45 -15.13
CA THR A 210 10.67 -5.53 -16.27
C THR A 210 10.84 -4.08 -15.83
N VAL A 211 10.10 -3.65 -14.81
CA VAL A 211 10.02 -2.23 -14.36
C VAL A 211 10.05 -2.06 -12.84
N GLY A 212 10.34 -3.09 -12.06
CA GLY A 212 10.31 -3.04 -10.59
C GLY A 212 11.34 -2.10 -9.94
N SER A 213 12.37 -1.67 -10.69
CA SER A 213 13.28 -0.60 -10.28
C SER A 213 12.64 0.80 -10.35
N SER A 214 11.58 0.96 -11.15
CA SER A 214 10.83 2.21 -11.31
C SER A 214 9.65 2.33 -10.35
N ILE A 215 9.34 1.28 -9.59
CA ILE A 215 8.25 1.21 -8.61
C ILE A 215 8.88 1.30 -7.22
N ASP A 216 8.47 2.25 -6.39
CA ASP A 216 9.06 2.45 -5.06
C ASP A 216 8.68 1.30 -4.11
N TRP A 217 7.40 0.92 -4.04
CA TRP A 217 6.92 -0.27 -3.33
C TRP A 217 5.57 -0.78 -3.88
N TYR A 218 5.12 -1.94 -3.37
CA TYR A 218 3.86 -2.58 -3.70
C TYR A 218 2.93 -2.61 -2.48
N ASN A 219 1.77 -1.94 -2.59
CA ASN A 219 0.64 -2.00 -1.67
C ASN A 219 -0.16 -3.29 -1.90
N VAL A 220 0.44 -4.45 -1.62
CA VAL A 220 -0.12 -5.75 -2.03
C VAL A 220 -1.43 -6.04 -1.32
N GLN A 221 -2.51 -6.25 -2.08
CA GLN A 221 -3.82 -6.54 -1.54
C GLN A 221 -3.92 -8.01 -1.11
N PHE A 222 -3.81 -8.26 0.21
CA PHE A 222 -3.98 -9.59 0.82
C PHE A 222 -5.44 -9.80 1.28
N TYR A 223 -6.40 -9.46 0.43
CA TYR A 223 -7.84 -9.52 0.67
C TYR A 223 -8.61 -9.67 -0.64
N ASN A 224 -9.90 -10.01 -0.57
CA ASN A 224 -10.76 -10.32 -1.73
C ASN A 224 -10.35 -11.57 -2.56
N GLN A 225 -9.52 -12.46 -2.01
CA GLN A 225 -8.99 -13.64 -2.72
C GLN A 225 -9.57 -14.98 -2.28
N GLY A 226 -10.45 -14.97 -1.27
CA GLY A 226 -11.08 -16.16 -0.70
C GLY A 226 -11.25 -16.01 0.81
N THR A 227 -12.27 -16.65 1.38
CA THR A 227 -12.68 -16.44 2.79
C THR A 227 -11.59 -16.78 3.81
N THR A 228 -10.68 -17.69 3.49
CA THR A 228 -9.57 -18.10 4.36
C THR A 228 -8.21 -17.57 3.91
N GLU A 229 -8.15 -16.81 2.82
CA GLU A 229 -6.89 -16.41 2.22
C GLU A 229 -6.24 -15.28 3.00
N TYR A 230 -5.00 -15.50 3.43
CA TYR A 230 -4.18 -14.54 4.16
C TYR A 230 -4.77 -14.03 5.49
N THR A 231 -5.73 -14.76 6.11
CA THR A 231 -6.39 -14.34 7.37
C THR A 231 -5.65 -14.78 8.63
N THR A 232 -4.58 -15.56 8.50
CA THR A 232 -3.69 -15.97 9.60
C THR A 232 -2.27 -15.49 9.34
N CYS A 233 -1.43 -15.35 10.38
CA CYS A 233 -0.03 -14.97 10.16
C CYS A 233 0.72 -15.97 9.27
N SER A 234 0.46 -17.28 9.40
CA SER A 234 1.08 -18.29 8.54
C SER A 234 0.66 -18.12 7.08
N GLY A 235 -0.65 -17.97 6.81
CA GLY A 235 -1.18 -17.76 5.47
C GLY A 235 -0.70 -16.46 4.83
N LEU A 236 -0.61 -15.39 5.62
CA LEU A 236 -0.17 -14.08 5.18
C LEU A 236 1.35 -14.02 4.93
N LEU A 237 2.14 -14.60 5.81
CA LEU A 237 3.59 -14.40 5.81
C LEU A 237 4.35 -15.49 5.06
N THR A 238 4.02 -16.77 5.27
CA THR A 238 4.95 -17.87 4.94
C THR A 238 4.38 -19.00 4.11
N ASN A 239 3.06 -19.20 4.11
CA ASN A 239 2.44 -20.39 3.55
C ASN A 239 1.08 -20.05 2.95
N SER A 240 1.07 -19.47 1.75
CA SER A 240 -0.18 -19.24 1.03
C SER A 240 -0.83 -20.57 0.64
N SER A 241 -2.14 -20.53 0.33
CA SER A 241 -2.88 -21.75 0.05
C SER A 241 -2.49 -22.40 -1.28
N SER A 242 -2.96 -23.62 -1.53
CA SER A 242 -2.83 -24.26 -2.83
C SER A 242 -3.63 -23.57 -3.93
N SER A 243 -4.62 -22.74 -3.59
CA SER A 243 -5.38 -21.93 -4.56
C SER A 243 -4.49 -20.85 -5.15
N TRP A 244 -3.68 -20.21 -4.30
CA TRP A 244 -2.77 -19.13 -4.67
C TRP A 244 -1.36 -19.48 -4.17
N PRO A 245 -0.67 -20.47 -4.75
CA PRO A 245 0.62 -20.91 -4.23
C PRO A 245 1.66 -19.79 -4.38
N LYS A 246 2.59 -19.68 -3.41
CA LYS A 246 3.72 -18.75 -3.46
C LYS A 246 3.37 -17.25 -3.48
N SER A 247 2.23 -16.88 -2.91
CA SER A 247 1.74 -15.50 -2.86
C SER A 247 1.77 -14.89 -1.46
N SER A 248 2.25 -15.59 -0.43
CA SER A 248 2.48 -15.00 0.90
C SER A 248 3.73 -14.10 0.91
N VAL A 249 3.88 -13.19 1.87
CA VAL A 249 4.94 -12.15 1.88
C VAL A 249 6.35 -12.72 1.61
N PHE A 250 6.78 -13.74 2.35
CA PHE A 250 8.12 -14.33 2.19
C PHE A 250 8.20 -15.25 0.97
N GLU A 251 7.08 -15.77 0.49
CA GLU A 251 7.05 -16.52 -0.77
C GLU A 251 7.13 -15.60 -1.98
N ILE A 252 6.50 -14.41 -1.96
CA ILE A 252 6.63 -13.39 -3.00
C ILE A 252 8.12 -13.00 -3.16
N ASN A 253 8.83 -12.79 -2.05
CA ASN A 253 10.26 -12.51 -2.09
C ASN A 253 11.08 -13.68 -2.65
N SER A 254 10.89 -14.89 -2.12
CA SER A 254 11.72 -16.04 -2.51
C SER A 254 11.42 -16.60 -3.91
N ASN A 255 10.18 -16.49 -4.39
CA ASN A 255 9.75 -16.95 -5.71
C ASN A 255 9.92 -15.86 -6.79
N GLY A 256 9.48 -14.63 -6.50
CA GLY A 256 9.45 -13.53 -7.47
C GLY A 256 10.66 -12.60 -7.43
N GLY A 257 11.48 -12.66 -6.37
CA GLY A 257 12.63 -11.78 -6.19
C GLY A 257 12.27 -10.35 -5.74
N ILE A 258 11.01 -10.09 -5.36
CA ILE A 258 10.58 -8.77 -4.89
C ILE A 258 11.23 -8.50 -3.52
N PRO A 259 11.98 -7.40 -3.33
CA PRO A 259 12.59 -7.06 -2.04
C PRO A 259 11.55 -6.94 -0.91
N LEU A 260 11.89 -7.47 0.28
CA LEU A 260 10.96 -7.50 1.42
C LEU A 260 10.53 -6.11 1.91
N ASP A 261 11.39 -5.10 1.75
CA ASP A 261 11.10 -3.70 2.04
C ASP A 261 10.11 -3.08 1.04
N LYS A 262 9.91 -3.69 -0.13
CA LYS A 262 8.92 -3.26 -1.12
C LYS A 262 7.55 -3.95 -0.99
N ILE A 263 7.40 -4.95 -0.13
CA ILE A 263 6.13 -5.69 0.01
C ILE A 263 5.36 -5.10 1.19
N VAL A 264 4.43 -4.18 0.93
CA VAL A 264 3.55 -3.61 1.95
C VAL A 264 2.33 -4.50 2.10
N ILE A 265 1.98 -4.85 3.34
CA ILE A 265 0.83 -5.72 3.64
C ILE A 265 -0.45 -4.91 3.56
N GLY A 266 -1.25 -5.11 2.51
CA GLY A 266 -2.59 -4.51 2.37
C GLY A 266 -3.68 -5.31 3.06
N LYS A 267 -4.48 -4.65 3.91
CA LYS A 267 -5.62 -5.25 4.62
C LYS A 267 -6.87 -4.36 4.63
N PRO A 268 -8.07 -4.95 4.78
CA PRO A 268 -9.28 -4.20 5.03
C PRO A 268 -9.25 -3.56 6.43
N GLY A 269 -9.76 -2.34 6.56
CA GLY A 269 -9.88 -1.64 7.85
C GLY A 269 -10.90 -2.33 8.77
N THR A 270 -12.02 -2.74 8.18
CA THR A 270 -13.08 -3.54 8.81
C THR A 270 -13.57 -4.65 7.85
N THR A 271 -14.47 -5.50 8.33
CA THR A 271 -15.13 -6.51 7.50
C THR A 271 -16.09 -5.92 6.46
N ALA A 272 -16.47 -4.65 6.55
CA ALA A 272 -17.35 -4.00 5.58
C ALA A 272 -16.57 -3.47 4.35
N ASP A 273 -15.25 -3.31 4.48
CA ASP A 273 -14.43 -2.68 3.45
C ASP A 273 -14.00 -3.66 2.33
N ALA A 274 -14.16 -4.96 2.55
CA ALA A 274 -13.81 -5.99 1.58
C ALA A 274 -14.64 -7.26 1.78
N ASN A 275 -14.79 -8.07 0.73
CA ASN A 275 -15.54 -9.33 0.78
C ASN A 275 -14.92 -10.38 1.71
N ASN A 276 -13.59 -10.38 1.84
CA ASN A 276 -12.84 -11.29 2.73
C ASN A 276 -11.42 -10.76 2.96
N GLY A 277 -10.66 -11.41 3.85
CA GLY A 277 -9.25 -11.10 4.10
C GLY A 277 -8.99 -10.15 5.28
N TYR A 278 -10.04 -9.65 5.95
CA TYR A 278 -9.93 -8.91 7.20
C TYR A 278 -9.16 -9.70 8.26
N VAL A 279 -8.33 -9.00 9.02
CA VAL A 279 -7.61 -9.51 10.18
C VAL A 279 -7.75 -8.47 11.29
N ASP A 280 -8.15 -8.90 12.48
CA ASP A 280 -8.23 -8.02 13.65
C ASP A 280 -6.89 -7.26 13.88
N PRO A 281 -6.91 -5.95 14.18
CA PRO A 281 -5.69 -5.14 14.33
C PRO A 281 -4.67 -5.69 15.31
N SER A 282 -5.10 -6.31 16.42
CA SER A 282 -4.18 -6.89 17.41
C SER A 282 -3.53 -8.17 16.87
N THR A 283 -4.29 -8.98 16.15
CA THR A 283 -3.76 -10.15 15.44
C THR A 283 -2.76 -9.72 14.36
N LEU A 284 -3.10 -8.69 13.58
CA LEU A 284 -2.22 -8.14 12.56
C LEU A 284 -0.93 -7.58 13.17
N ALA A 285 -1.00 -6.92 14.33
CA ALA A 285 0.18 -6.46 15.07
C ALA A 285 1.15 -7.60 15.40
N GLY A 286 0.62 -8.76 15.78
CA GLY A 286 1.39 -9.99 15.99
C GLY A 286 2.06 -10.47 14.71
N CYS A 287 1.35 -10.50 13.58
CA CYS A 287 1.92 -10.89 12.29
C CYS A 287 3.02 -9.92 11.83
N VAL A 288 2.79 -8.61 11.94
CA VAL A 288 3.77 -7.57 11.58
C VAL A 288 5.03 -7.68 12.44
N SER A 289 4.88 -7.98 13.73
CA SER A 289 6.02 -8.23 14.63
C SER A 289 6.83 -9.45 14.19
N GLN A 290 6.16 -10.57 13.87
CA GLN A 290 6.82 -11.79 13.33
C GLN A 290 7.56 -11.49 12.01
N ALA A 291 6.91 -10.78 11.09
CA ALA A 291 7.52 -10.41 9.82
C ALA A 291 8.78 -9.57 10.03
N LYS A 292 8.72 -8.56 10.92
CA LYS A 292 9.86 -7.72 11.29
C LYS A 292 11.03 -8.55 11.83
N THR A 293 10.77 -9.50 12.72
CA THR A 293 11.82 -10.36 13.27
C THR A 293 12.48 -11.26 12.22
N SER A 294 11.78 -11.52 11.11
CA SER A 294 12.26 -12.28 9.96
C SER A 294 12.87 -11.41 8.86
N GLY A 295 13.18 -10.13 9.16
CA GLY A 295 13.90 -9.23 8.24
C GLY A 295 13.02 -8.42 7.28
N TRP A 296 11.69 -8.52 7.38
CA TRP A 296 10.78 -7.71 6.57
C TRP A 296 10.56 -6.30 7.16
N THR A 297 10.50 -5.28 6.30
CA THR A 297 10.34 -3.87 6.73
C THR A 297 9.36 -3.06 5.88
N GLY A 298 8.49 -3.71 5.09
CA GLY A 298 7.61 -3.04 4.13
C GLY A 298 6.56 -2.11 4.75
N GLY A 299 5.95 -2.51 5.87
CA GLY A 299 4.85 -1.76 6.51
C GLY A 299 3.45 -2.25 6.09
N VAL A 300 2.41 -1.50 6.45
CA VAL A 300 1.01 -1.89 6.26
C VAL A 300 0.25 -0.83 5.48
N MET A 301 -0.56 -1.31 4.54
CA MET A 301 -1.54 -0.54 3.78
C MET A 301 -2.94 -0.94 4.24
N VAL A 302 -3.87 0.02 4.26
CA VAL A 302 -5.26 -0.24 4.62
C VAL A 302 -6.26 0.32 3.61
N TRP A 303 -7.26 -0.50 3.30
CA TRP A 303 -8.50 -0.11 2.65
C TRP A 303 -9.63 -0.25 3.70
N GLN A 304 -10.07 0.80 4.39
CA GLN A 304 -9.76 2.20 4.11
C GLN A 304 -9.96 3.10 5.34
N PHE A 305 -9.50 4.34 5.24
CA PHE A 305 -9.89 5.44 6.12
C PHE A 305 -11.35 5.87 5.82
N PRO A 306 -12.20 6.21 6.81
CA PRO A 306 -11.89 6.38 8.25
C PRO A 306 -12.01 5.12 9.09
N HIS A 307 -12.45 3.99 8.54
CA HIS A 307 -12.62 2.76 9.31
C HIS A 307 -11.31 2.25 9.93
N ALA A 308 -10.17 2.60 9.33
CA ALA A 308 -8.83 2.41 9.87
C ALA A 308 -8.16 3.74 10.25
N ASP A 309 -8.63 4.37 11.32
CA ASP A 309 -8.12 5.63 11.84
C ASP A 309 -6.76 5.53 12.57
N ALA A 310 -6.35 6.61 13.25
CA ALA A 310 -5.13 6.66 14.06
C ALA A 310 -5.08 5.58 15.17
N ALA A 311 -6.22 5.20 15.77
CA ALA A 311 -6.26 4.17 16.81
C ALA A 311 -6.03 2.78 16.22
N TRP A 312 -6.59 2.52 15.03
CA TRP A 312 -6.37 1.29 14.28
C TRP A 312 -4.88 1.09 13.99
N ILE A 313 -4.21 2.08 13.41
CA ILE A 313 -2.79 1.96 13.04
C ILE A 313 -1.86 1.93 14.25
N ALA A 314 -2.21 2.63 15.33
CA ALA A 314 -1.50 2.53 16.60
C ALA A 314 -1.52 1.09 17.13
N THR A 315 -2.65 0.40 17.01
CA THR A 315 -2.80 -1.01 17.41
C THR A 315 -1.93 -1.92 16.56
N VAL A 316 -2.01 -1.82 15.22
CA VAL A 316 -1.20 -2.63 14.30
C VAL A 316 0.30 -2.44 14.52
N ARG A 317 0.72 -1.22 14.85
CA ARG A 317 2.13 -0.86 15.07
C ARG A 317 2.64 -1.19 16.48
N ALA A 318 1.76 -1.51 17.44
CA ALA A 318 2.09 -1.58 18.86
C ALA A 318 3.22 -2.57 19.20
N SER A 319 3.37 -3.66 18.44
CA SER A 319 4.35 -4.73 18.71
C SER A 319 5.62 -4.65 17.85
N SER A 320 5.76 -3.61 17.02
CA SER A 320 6.81 -3.56 15.98
C SER A 320 7.40 -2.16 15.79
N TRP A 321 6.58 -1.16 15.50
CA TRP A 321 6.99 0.25 15.36
C TRP A 321 6.02 1.19 16.08
N PRO A 322 5.94 1.16 17.43
CA PRO A 322 4.93 1.91 18.17
C PRO A 322 4.83 3.38 17.73
N VAL A 323 3.59 3.88 17.59
CA VAL A 323 3.36 5.32 17.37
C VAL A 323 3.72 6.03 18.68
N GLY A 324 4.64 7.00 18.63
CA GLY A 324 5.06 7.73 19.83
C GLY A 324 3.85 8.38 20.51
N SER A 325 3.70 8.17 21.83
CA SER A 325 2.67 8.87 22.59
C SER A 325 3.02 10.35 22.62
N THR A 326 2.17 11.21 22.05
CA THR A 326 2.14 12.62 22.44
C THR A 326 1.61 12.71 23.87
N THR A 327 2.47 12.43 24.85
CA THR A 327 2.20 12.86 26.22
C THR A 327 2.42 14.37 26.28
N SER A 328 1.32 15.11 26.35
CA SER A 328 1.33 16.52 26.71
C SER A 328 2.09 16.71 28.03
N ASN A 329 3.18 17.48 27.95
CA ASN A 329 3.80 18.26 29.00
C ASN A 329 3.92 17.60 30.40
N GLY A 330 4.89 16.69 30.54
CA GLY A 330 5.49 16.35 31.84
C GLY A 330 6.85 17.03 31.96
N THR A 331 6.94 18.08 32.78
CA THR A 331 8.19 18.74 33.16
C THR A 331 9.23 17.72 33.62
N THR A 332 10.22 17.42 32.79
CA THR A 332 11.41 16.65 33.19
C THR A 332 12.23 17.51 34.15
N THR A 333 11.98 17.34 35.45
CA THR A 333 12.86 17.86 36.50
C THR A 333 14.10 16.98 36.51
N THR A 334 15.19 17.48 35.94
CA THR A 334 16.52 16.88 35.98
C THR A 334 17.01 16.84 37.43
N THR A 335 16.85 15.69 38.10
CA THR A 335 17.53 15.43 39.37
C THR A 335 18.86 14.76 39.06
N THR A 336 19.90 15.58 38.98
CA THR A 336 21.30 15.15 38.98
C THR A 336 21.62 14.45 40.30
N THR A 337 21.95 13.16 40.23
CA THR A 337 22.60 12.45 41.35
C THR A 337 24.01 12.02 40.90
N PRO A 338 25.07 12.31 41.67
CA PRO A 338 26.45 12.19 41.19
C PRO A 338 26.95 10.74 41.17
N LEU A 339 27.78 10.44 40.16
CA LEU A 339 28.60 9.24 40.07
C LEU A 339 29.63 9.20 41.21
N THR A 340 29.63 8.12 41.99
CA THR A 340 30.77 7.72 42.83
C THR A 340 31.34 6.39 42.33
N SER A 341 32.59 6.48 41.89
CA SER A 341 33.51 5.40 41.55
C SER A 341 33.99 4.66 42.79
N SER A 342 34.11 3.33 42.71
CA SER A 342 35.05 2.41 43.40
C SER A 342 34.50 0.99 43.31
N SER A 343 35.21 -0.12 43.22
CA SER A 343 36.58 -0.48 42.83
C SER A 343 36.55 -2.02 42.79
N VAL A 344 37.29 -2.61 41.85
CA VAL A 344 37.48 -4.06 41.67
C VAL A 344 37.97 -4.77 42.94
N ALA A 345 37.43 -5.96 43.20
CA ALA A 345 38.11 -7.04 43.90
C ALA A 345 37.66 -8.41 43.37
N ASP A 346 38.67 -9.13 42.91
CA ASP A 346 38.75 -10.54 42.50
C ASP A 346 38.51 -11.48 43.70
N THR A 347 37.77 -12.59 43.52
CA THR A 347 37.99 -13.85 44.26
C THR A 347 37.36 -15.03 43.52
N THR A 348 38.14 -16.11 43.50
CA THR A 348 38.10 -17.36 42.76
C THR A 348 37.10 -18.40 43.29
N SER A 349 36.70 -19.32 42.39
CA SER A 349 36.31 -20.73 42.57
C SER A 349 35.35 -21.16 43.68
N THR A 350 34.28 -21.87 43.28
CA THR A 350 34.14 -23.29 43.62
C THR A 350 33.20 -24.01 42.66
N THR A 351 33.71 -25.15 42.21
CA THR A 351 33.11 -26.18 41.37
C THR A 351 32.16 -27.04 42.18
N THR A 352 30.99 -27.39 41.63
CA THR A 352 30.35 -28.68 41.92
C THR A 352 29.71 -29.22 40.65
N THR A 353 30.35 -30.27 40.17
CA THR A 353 29.95 -31.21 39.14
C THR A 353 28.81 -32.07 39.65
N GLU A 354 27.76 -32.27 38.85
CA GLU A 354 27.13 -33.60 38.79
C GLU A 354 26.51 -33.81 37.40
N ALA A 355 27.15 -34.72 36.66
CA ALA A 355 26.63 -35.32 35.45
C ALA A 355 26.21 -36.75 35.81
N ALA A 356 25.03 -37.17 35.38
CA ALA A 356 24.67 -38.58 35.32
C ALA A 356 23.98 -38.88 33.99
N THR A 357 24.75 -39.57 33.17
CA THR A 357 24.47 -40.19 31.88
C THR A 357 23.43 -41.31 31.99
N SER A 358 22.51 -41.42 31.02
CA SER A 358 21.99 -42.73 30.58
C SER A 358 21.30 -42.64 29.20
N THR A 359 21.97 -43.18 28.18
CA THR A 359 21.41 -43.84 26.98
C THR A 359 21.86 -45.31 27.06
N PRO A 360 21.17 -46.34 26.51
CA PRO A 360 20.95 -46.49 25.05
C PRO A 360 19.66 -47.20 24.55
N THR A 361 19.32 -46.86 23.30
CA THR A 361 18.88 -47.69 22.16
C THR A 361 17.78 -48.76 22.30
N THR A 362 16.70 -48.61 21.50
CA THR A 362 16.21 -49.67 20.60
C THR A 362 15.50 -49.07 19.38
N SER A 363 15.86 -49.58 18.19
CA SER A 363 15.21 -49.37 16.90
C SER A 363 13.91 -50.18 16.80
N VAL A 364 13.02 -49.85 15.85
CA VAL A 364 12.40 -50.77 14.86
C VAL A 364 11.41 -50.01 13.94
N ALA A 365 11.58 -50.29 12.64
CA ALA A 365 10.64 -50.31 11.51
C ALA A 365 9.98 -49.02 10.96
N ALA A 366 10.40 -48.75 9.72
CA ALA A 366 9.64 -48.09 8.68
C ALA A 366 8.34 -48.85 8.33
N ALA A 367 7.28 -48.10 8.02
CA ALA A 367 6.10 -48.61 7.32
C ALA A 367 5.80 -47.70 6.12
N THR A 368 6.02 -48.26 4.94
CA THR A 368 5.56 -47.76 3.64
C THR A 368 4.08 -48.08 3.51
N THR A 369 3.23 -47.10 3.16
CA THR A 369 1.87 -47.37 2.67
C THR A 369 1.58 -46.59 1.41
N THR A 370 1.33 -47.36 0.37
CA THR A 370 0.98 -46.98 -1.01
C THR A 370 -0.41 -46.36 -1.10
N SER A 371 -0.54 -45.44 -2.05
CA SER A 371 -1.74 -44.74 -2.53
C SER A 371 -2.94 -45.64 -2.86
N GLN A 372 -4.15 -45.17 -2.51
CA GLN A 372 -5.38 -45.45 -3.24
C GLN A 372 -6.25 -44.18 -3.30
N ALA A 373 -6.63 -43.82 -4.53
CA ALA A 373 -7.54 -42.73 -4.85
C ALA A 373 -8.98 -43.11 -4.47
N LEU A 374 -9.70 -42.19 -3.84
CA LEU A 374 -11.14 -42.32 -3.62
C LEU A 374 -11.83 -41.11 -4.27
N ALA A 375 -12.76 -41.40 -5.17
CA ALA A 375 -13.57 -40.42 -5.87
C ALA A 375 -14.55 -39.75 -4.90
N THR A 376 -14.58 -38.41 -4.92
CA THR A 376 -15.46 -37.60 -4.08
C THR A 376 -16.67 -37.16 -4.90
N THR A 377 -17.84 -37.69 -4.54
CA THR A 377 -19.14 -37.24 -5.06
C THR A 377 -19.54 -35.96 -4.33
N THR A 378 -19.58 -34.83 -5.03
CA THR A 378 -20.03 -33.53 -4.51
C THR A 378 -21.53 -33.54 -4.30
N THR A 379 -21.95 -33.45 -3.03
CA THR A 379 -23.33 -33.16 -2.62
C THR A 379 -23.42 -31.67 -2.29
N THR A 380 -24.27 -30.96 -3.03
CA THR A 380 -24.59 -29.54 -2.81
C THR A 380 -25.53 -29.42 -1.61
N SER A 381 -25.05 -28.90 -0.48
CA SER A 381 -25.90 -28.53 0.66
C SER A 381 -26.33 -27.07 0.53
N ALA A 382 -27.62 -26.86 0.28
CA ALA A 382 -28.29 -25.57 0.39
C ALA A 382 -28.47 -25.20 1.87
N VAL A 383 -28.23 -23.93 2.21
CA VAL A 383 -28.49 -23.38 3.56
C VAL A 383 -29.84 -22.68 3.55
N THR A 384 -30.68 -23.06 4.50
CA THR A 384 -32.03 -22.53 4.77
C THR A 384 -31.96 -21.14 5.41
N ALA A 385 -32.74 -20.20 4.90
CA ALA A 385 -33.08 -18.94 5.58
C ALA A 385 -34.60 -18.76 5.63
N THR A 386 -35.06 -18.29 6.79
CA THR A 386 -36.45 -18.25 7.26
C THR A 386 -37.31 -17.27 6.47
N SER A 387 -38.53 -17.70 6.16
CA SER A 387 -39.55 -17.00 5.38
C SER A 387 -40.30 -15.92 6.16
N THR A 388 -40.48 -14.75 5.55
CA THR A 388 -41.61 -13.85 5.81
C THR A 388 -42.14 -13.25 4.51
N THR A 389 -43.37 -13.68 4.18
CA THR A 389 -44.42 -13.08 3.33
C THR A 389 -44.11 -12.62 1.90
N SER A 390 -44.67 -13.39 0.96
CA SER A 390 -44.71 -13.22 -0.49
C SER A 390 -45.57 -12.04 -0.96
N ALA A 391 -45.06 -11.26 -1.91
CA ALA A 391 -45.87 -10.62 -2.95
C ALA A 391 -45.64 -11.39 -4.26
N THR A 392 -46.73 -11.78 -4.92
CA THR A 392 -46.73 -12.62 -6.11
C THR A 392 -46.23 -11.82 -7.31
N SER A 393 -44.94 -11.95 -7.66
CA SER A 393 -44.40 -11.39 -8.91
C SER A 393 -44.49 -12.41 -10.03
N SER A 394 -45.32 -12.16 -11.04
CA SER A 394 -45.37 -12.94 -12.28
C SER A 394 -44.39 -12.37 -13.30
N GLY A 395 -43.65 -13.23 -14.03
CA GLY A 395 -42.68 -12.80 -15.07
C GLY A 395 -41.22 -12.87 -14.59
N SER A 396 -40.35 -12.04 -15.17
CA SER A 396 -38.88 -12.02 -14.98
C SER A 396 -38.41 -11.89 -13.52
N CYS A 397 -39.30 -11.51 -12.61
CA CYS A 397 -39.01 -11.26 -11.20
C CYS A 397 -39.28 -12.48 -10.28
N SER A 398 -39.84 -13.57 -10.82
CA SER A 398 -40.18 -14.77 -10.04
C SER A 398 -38.94 -15.39 -9.39
N GLY A 399 -38.93 -15.44 -8.05
CA GLY A 399 -37.86 -16.06 -7.27
C GLY A 399 -36.65 -15.17 -6.98
N ILE A 400 -36.68 -13.90 -7.42
CA ILE A 400 -35.63 -12.92 -7.12
C ILE A 400 -35.99 -12.17 -5.83
N ALA A 401 -35.04 -12.12 -4.88
CA ALA A 401 -35.23 -11.48 -3.59
C ALA A 401 -35.42 -9.95 -3.71
N ALA A 402 -36.16 -9.35 -2.77
CA ALA A 402 -36.26 -7.90 -2.69
C ALA A 402 -34.92 -7.27 -2.23
N TRP A 403 -34.64 -6.06 -2.70
CA TRP A 403 -33.50 -5.28 -2.24
C TRP A 403 -33.62 -4.93 -0.75
N SER A 404 -32.49 -4.90 -0.05
CA SER A 404 -32.36 -4.64 1.37
C SER A 404 -31.15 -3.74 1.62
N ALA A 405 -31.39 -2.63 2.33
CA ALA A 405 -30.36 -1.67 2.73
C ALA A 405 -29.22 -2.27 3.57
N THR A 406 -29.49 -3.38 4.29
CA THR A 406 -28.51 -4.05 5.15
C THR A 406 -27.81 -5.22 4.46
N ALA A 407 -28.10 -5.48 3.19
CA ALA A 407 -27.47 -6.55 2.43
C ALA A 407 -26.43 -5.96 1.47
N SER A 408 -25.31 -6.67 1.32
CA SER A 408 -24.30 -6.38 0.29
C SER A 408 -24.59 -7.18 -0.98
N TYR A 409 -24.44 -6.55 -2.13
CA TYR A 409 -24.71 -7.12 -3.44
C TYR A 409 -23.45 -7.08 -4.29
N ASN A 410 -23.05 -8.19 -4.89
CA ASN A 410 -21.92 -8.23 -5.84
C ASN A 410 -22.37 -7.82 -7.25
N GLY A 411 -21.41 -7.51 -8.13
CA GLY A 411 -21.69 -7.34 -9.56
C GLY A 411 -22.38 -8.57 -10.15
N GLY A 412 -23.45 -8.34 -10.91
CA GLY A 412 -24.35 -9.36 -11.44
C GLY A 412 -25.49 -9.78 -10.49
N SER A 413 -25.52 -9.32 -9.23
CA SER A 413 -26.62 -9.65 -8.31
C SER A 413 -27.93 -9.07 -8.80
N GLN A 414 -29.02 -9.83 -8.68
CA GLN A 414 -30.36 -9.39 -9.06
C GLN A 414 -31.25 -9.21 -7.85
N VAL A 415 -32.00 -8.10 -7.83
CA VAL A 415 -32.97 -7.79 -6.77
C VAL A 415 -34.25 -7.21 -7.37
N THR A 416 -35.35 -7.36 -6.65
CA THR A 416 -36.58 -6.61 -6.93
C THR A 416 -36.64 -5.36 -6.06
N TYR A 417 -36.90 -4.21 -6.67
CA TYR A 417 -37.05 -2.94 -5.94
C TYR A 417 -38.02 -2.01 -6.68
N SER A 418 -38.97 -1.43 -5.95
CA SER A 418 -40.00 -0.51 -6.48
C SER A 418 -40.77 -1.01 -7.71
N GLY A 419 -41.00 -2.33 -7.80
CA GLY A 419 -41.73 -2.93 -8.92
C GLY A 419 -40.88 -3.22 -10.16
N SER A 420 -39.55 -3.14 -10.09
CA SER A 420 -38.67 -3.53 -11.20
C SER A 420 -37.59 -4.51 -10.75
N LEU A 421 -37.08 -5.30 -11.71
CA LEU A 421 -35.89 -6.13 -11.58
C LEU A 421 -34.65 -5.29 -11.88
N TRP A 422 -33.69 -5.31 -10.97
CA TRP A 422 -32.44 -4.57 -11.09
C TRP A 422 -31.27 -5.54 -11.05
N THR A 423 -30.26 -5.29 -11.89
CA THR A 423 -28.97 -5.99 -11.83
C THR A 423 -27.92 -5.03 -11.33
N ASN A 424 -27.18 -5.46 -10.31
CA ASN A 424 -26.07 -4.69 -9.79
C ASN A 424 -24.89 -4.76 -10.75
N SER A 425 -24.27 -3.64 -11.06
CA SER A 425 -23.11 -3.62 -11.96
C SER A 425 -21.81 -3.89 -11.21
N TYR A 426 -21.76 -3.57 -9.90
CA TYR A 426 -20.55 -3.63 -9.06
C TYR A 426 -20.88 -4.14 -7.65
N TRP A 427 -19.93 -4.12 -6.72
CA TRP A 427 -20.28 -4.34 -5.32
C TRP A 427 -21.03 -3.12 -4.78
N SER A 428 -22.10 -3.34 -4.02
CA SER A 428 -22.85 -2.27 -3.38
C SER A 428 -23.40 -2.67 -2.01
N TYR A 429 -23.43 -1.72 -1.10
CA TYR A 429 -24.03 -1.84 0.23
C TYR A 429 -24.77 -0.54 0.54
N ASP A 430 -26.02 -0.65 0.98
CA ASP A 430 -26.92 0.48 1.21
C ASP A 430 -27.16 1.39 -0.02
N ASP A 431 -26.75 0.95 -1.22
CA ASP A 431 -27.00 1.66 -2.47
C ASP A 431 -28.35 1.22 -3.05
N THR A 432 -29.27 2.18 -3.16
CA THR A 432 -30.67 1.93 -3.53
C THR A 432 -30.84 1.84 -5.06
N PRO A 433 -31.46 0.77 -5.60
CA PRO A 433 -31.72 0.67 -7.03
C PRO A 433 -32.56 1.84 -7.58
N GLY A 434 -32.11 2.42 -8.70
CA GLY A 434 -32.67 3.65 -9.27
C GLY A 434 -32.13 4.95 -8.65
N GLY A 435 -31.16 4.86 -7.73
CA GLY A 435 -30.43 6.00 -7.18
C GLY A 435 -29.50 6.69 -8.19
N ALA A 436 -29.00 7.87 -7.82
CA ALA A 436 -28.18 8.71 -8.70
C ALA A 436 -26.77 8.16 -8.99
N THR A 437 -26.36 7.09 -8.30
CA THR A 437 -25.02 6.48 -8.35
C THR A 437 -24.81 5.58 -9.57
N GLY A 438 -25.89 5.15 -10.26
CA GLY A 438 -25.81 4.33 -11.47
C GLY A 438 -25.31 2.90 -11.24
N VAL A 439 -25.24 2.46 -9.98
CA VAL A 439 -24.74 1.15 -9.55
C VAL A 439 -25.69 0.03 -9.97
N TRP A 440 -27.00 0.30 -9.96
CA TRP A 440 -28.04 -0.63 -10.37
C TRP A 440 -28.57 -0.28 -11.76
N ALA A 441 -28.58 -1.26 -12.66
CA ALA A 441 -29.21 -1.15 -13.97
C ALA A 441 -30.59 -1.82 -13.95
N GLU A 442 -31.61 -1.08 -14.38
CA GLU A 442 -32.97 -1.63 -14.53
C GLU A 442 -32.99 -2.64 -15.68
N VAL A 443 -33.46 -3.85 -15.42
CA VAL A 443 -33.55 -4.92 -16.41
C VAL A 443 -34.93 -4.95 -17.04
N SER A 444 -35.98 -4.95 -16.21
CA SER A 444 -37.38 -5.02 -16.64
C SER A 444 -38.32 -4.67 -15.50
N SER A 445 -39.51 -4.16 -15.81
CA SER A 445 -40.60 -4.05 -14.83
C SER A 445 -41.09 -5.44 -14.37
N CYS A 446 -41.42 -5.53 -13.10
CA CYS A 446 -42.32 -6.51 -12.53
C CYS A 446 -43.76 -5.94 -12.57
#